data_AF-A0A5C6PFK1-F1
#
_entry.id   AF-A0A5C6PFK1-F1
#
_cell.length_a   1.000
_cell.length_b   1.000
_cell.length_c   1.000
_cell.angle_alpha   90.00
_cell.angle_beta   90.00
_cell.angle_gamma   90.00
#
_symmetry.space_group_name_H-M   'P 1'
#
loop_
_entity.id
_entity.type
_entity.pdbx_description
1 polymer ?
#
loop_
_entity_poly.entity_id
_entity_poly.type
_entity_poly.pdbx_seq_one_letter_code
_entity_poly.pdbx_strand_id
1 'polypeptide(L)'
;MFRCGIAYPRCRWILPLLLLFAIIFDIIAIAATSGWVEDEDAKTHYANMWDEYRGRDGAWEQSSLMQYAWAKAVAALMIIGLLVLIVAFIISCVALCCSLNIPLLPFVGVLLIVVVVLQVIALIIYPVKFNELIFEGNYYYTWAYGFGWGATILCIGCAILFCCLPRYEDELTGLAKTKYIYSSA
;
A
#
# COMPACT_ATOMS: atom_id res chain seq x y z
N MET A 1 -6.17 -31.37 23.33
CA MET A 1 -5.26 -31.29 22.17
C MET A 1 -5.87 -30.31 21.17
N PHE A 2 -5.31 -29.10 21.08
CA PHE A 2 -5.86 -28.07 20.19
C PHE A 2 -5.69 -28.51 18.73
N ARG A 3 -6.82 -28.70 18.04
CA ARG A 3 -6.87 -28.87 16.58
C ARG A 3 -6.63 -27.50 15.93
N CYS A 4 -5.42 -26.96 16.03
CA CYS A 4 -5.03 -25.76 15.30
C CYS A 4 -4.56 -26.16 13.90
N GLY A 5 -5.53 -26.45 13.02
CA GLY A 5 -5.31 -26.36 11.57
C GLY A 5 -5.91 -25.05 11.08
N ILE A 6 -5.20 -24.31 10.24
CA ILE A 6 -5.78 -23.17 9.52
C ILE A 6 -6.88 -23.74 8.62
N ALA A 7 -8.14 -23.44 8.96
CA ALA A 7 -9.25 -23.73 8.08
C ALA A 7 -9.24 -22.69 6.96
N TYR A 8 -8.57 -23.00 5.85
CA TYR A 8 -8.45 -22.17 4.65
C TYR A 8 -9.79 -21.56 4.17
N PRO A 9 -10.97 -22.21 4.28
CA PRO A 9 -12.25 -21.59 3.93
C PRO A 9 -12.64 -20.37 4.79
N ARG A 10 -12.25 -20.35 6.08
CA ARG A 10 -12.52 -19.23 7.00
C ARG A 10 -11.53 -18.08 6.85
N CYS A 11 -10.36 -18.35 6.28
CA CYS A 11 -9.30 -17.36 6.06
C CYS A 11 -9.39 -16.66 4.69
N ARG A 12 -10.40 -16.96 3.87
CA ARG A 12 -10.59 -16.36 2.54
C ARG A 12 -10.73 -14.83 2.56
N TRP A 13 -11.16 -14.27 3.70
CA TRP A 13 -11.30 -12.82 3.90
C TRP A 13 -9.99 -12.12 4.27
N ILE A 14 -8.94 -12.83 4.67
CA ILE A 14 -7.72 -12.19 5.16
C ILE A 14 -7.05 -11.37 4.05
N LEU A 15 -6.91 -11.93 2.84
CA LEU A 15 -6.27 -11.21 1.73
C LEU A 15 -7.07 -9.99 1.27
N PRO A 16 -8.40 -10.07 1.02
CA PRO A 16 -9.19 -8.88 0.71
C PRO A 16 -9.17 -7.82 1.82
N LEU A 17 -9.18 -8.22 3.09
CA LEU A 17 -9.09 -7.28 4.22
C LEU A 17 -7.73 -6.57 4.26
N LEU A 18 -6.63 -7.26 3.97
CA LEU A 18 -5.31 -6.64 3.84
C LEU A 18 -5.26 -5.62 2.70
N LEU A 19 -5.90 -5.93 1.56
CA LEU A 19 -6.03 -4.96 0.46
C LEU A 19 -6.89 -3.76 0.84
N LEU A 20 -7.94 -3.94 1.64
CA LEU A 20 -8.73 -2.83 2.17
C LEU A 20 -7.89 -1.91 3.07
N PHE A 21 -7.04 -2.48 3.93
CA PHE A 21 -6.10 -1.67 4.72
C PHE A 21 -5.09 -0.93 3.83
N ALA A 22 -4.57 -1.57 2.78
CA ALA A 22 -3.70 -0.92 1.81
C ALA A 22 -4.40 0.28 1.12
N ILE A 23 -5.66 0.13 0.72
CA ILE A 23 -6.47 1.22 0.16
C ILE A 23 -6.61 2.38 1.16
N ILE A 24 -6.93 2.07 2.42
CA ILE A 24 -7.06 3.10 3.47
C ILE A 24 -5.72 3.84 3.65
N PHE A 25 -4.60 3.12 3.68
CA PHE A 25 -3.28 3.69 3.83
C PHE A 25 -2.91 4.59 2.64
N ASP A 26 -3.20 4.17 1.41
CA ASP A 26 -3.01 4.99 0.21
C ASP A 26 -3.87 6.24 0.22
N ILE A 27 -5.14 6.14 0.61
CA ILE A 27 -6.03 7.30 0.74
C ILE A 27 -5.47 8.27 1.78
N ILE A 28 -5.00 7.77 2.92
CA ILE A 28 -4.35 8.60 3.95
C ILE A 28 -3.11 9.28 3.36
N ALA A 29 -2.23 8.54 2.69
CA ALA A 29 -1.03 9.11 2.08
C ALA A 29 -1.39 10.19 1.04
N ILE A 30 -2.37 9.96 0.18
CA ILE A 30 -2.76 10.90 -0.88
C ILE A 30 -3.51 12.12 -0.31
N ALA A 31 -4.40 11.93 0.66
CA ALA A 31 -5.29 12.98 1.15
C ALA A 31 -4.75 13.72 2.39
N ALA A 32 -3.64 13.27 2.98
CA ALA A 32 -3.05 13.92 4.13
C ALA A 32 -2.71 15.38 3.84
N THR A 33 -3.05 16.26 4.77
CA THR A 33 -2.74 17.70 4.69
C THR A 33 -1.34 18.03 5.20
N SER A 34 -0.68 17.10 5.87
CA SER A 34 0.71 17.18 6.35
C SER A 34 1.32 15.76 6.42
N GLY A 35 2.54 15.61 6.92
CA GLY A 35 3.10 14.29 7.22
C GLY A 35 3.86 13.59 6.09
N TRP A 36 4.03 14.22 4.93
CA TRP A 36 4.98 13.70 3.94
C TRP A 36 6.40 14.09 4.30
N VAL A 37 6.62 15.38 4.59
CA VAL A 37 7.90 15.93 5.03
C VAL A 37 7.66 16.98 6.09
N GLU A 38 8.40 16.92 7.19
CA GLU A 38 8.31 17.86 8.31
C GLU A 38 9.72 18.21 8.80
N ASP A 39 9.95 19.48 9.14
CA ASP A 39 11.13 19.90 9.94
C ASP A 39 10.91 19.49 11.42
N GLU A 40 11.89 19.71 12.31
CA GLU A 40 11.82 19.39 13.74
C GLU A 40 10.52 19.91 14.38
N ASP A 41 9.60 18.98 14.68
CA ASP A 41 8.25 19.20 15.20
C ASP A 41 7.32 20.07 14.30
N ALA A 42 7.55 20.11 12.98
CA ALA A 42 6.76 20.90 12.02
C ALA A 42 6.65 22.40 12.36
N LYS A 43 7.64 22.96 13.09
CA LYS A 43 7.61 24.34 13.59
C LYS A 43 7.68 25.41 12.49
N THR A 44 8.44 25.11 11.46
CA THR A 44 8.90 26.06 10.42
C THR A 44 8.54 25.58 9.03
N HIS A 45 8.42 24.27 8.83
CA HIS A 45 8.11 23.71 7.53
C HIS A 45 7.41 22.37 7.67
N TYR A 46 6.34 22.19 6.91
CA TYR A 46 5.78 20.87 6.61
C TYR A 46 5.24 20.84 5.18
N ALA A 47 5.20 19.66 4.60
CA ALA A 47 4.67 19.43 3.27
C ALA A 47 3.81 18.16 3.25
N ASN A 48 2.83 18.19 2.37
CA ASN A 48 2.09 17.03 1.92
C ASN A 48 2.42 16.76 0.44
N MET A 49 1.73 15.82 -0.20
CA MET A 49 1.99 15.47 -1.60
C MET A 49 1.70 16.62 -2.58
N TRP A 50 0.83 17.55 -2.21
CA TRP A 50 0.26 18.61 -3.06
C TRP A 50 0.89 19.97 -2.85
N ASP A 51 1.11 20.33 -1.59
CA ASP A 51 1.51 21.67 -1.15
C ASP A 51 2.59 21.60 -0.07
N GLU A 52 3.43 22.63 -0.04
CA GLU A 52 4.38 22.90 1.03
C GLU A 52 3.97 24.17 1.79
N TYR A 53 4.22 24.16 3.10
CA TYR A 53 3.91 25.24 4.01
C TYR A 53 5.19 25.67 4.73
N ARG A 54 5.51 26.96 4.64
CA ARG A 54 6.70 27.55 5.26
C ARG A 54 6.28 28.64 6.24
N GLY A 55 6.67 28.48 7.50
CA GLY A 55 6.49 29.46 8.56
C GLY A 55 7.76 30.30 8.75
N ARG A 56 7.66 31.62 8.60
CA ARG A 56 8.72 32.58 8.96
C ARG A 56 8.12 33.72 9.78
N ASP A 57 8.69 33.98 10.96
CA ASP A 57 8.30 35.07 11.87
C ASP A 57 6.78 35.13 12.19
N GLY A 58 6.13 33.98 12.29
CA GLY A 58 4.70 33.86 12.61
C GLY A 58 3.75 33.97 11.41
N ALA A 59 4.27 34.25 10.21
CA ALA A 59 3.51 34.18 8.97
C ALA A 59 3.73 32.82 8.27
N TRP A 60 2.64 32.21 7.81
CA TRP A 60 2.66 30.96 7.04
C TRP A 60 2.38 31.23 5.57
N GLU A 61 3.31 30.82 4.71
CA GLU A 61 3.17 30.88 3.27
C GLU A 61 2.91 29.47 2.72
N GLN A 62 1.88 29.34 1.88
CA GLN A 62 1.56 28.11 1.15
C GLN A 62 2.10 28.22 -0.27
N SER A 63 2.82 27.20 -0.70
CA SER A 63 3.26 27.04 -2.09
C SER A 63 2.81 25.69 -2.61
N SER A 64 2.27 25.65 -3.83
CA SER A 64 1.82 24.38 -4.40
C SER A 64 2.99 23.64 -5.05
N LEU A 65 3.22 22.39 -4.64
CA LEU A 65 4.19 21.50 -5.28
C LEU A 65 3.74 21.11 -6.68
N MET A 66 2.46 21.23 -7.00
CA MET A 66 1.91 21.00 -8.34
C MET A 66 2.46 21.96 -9.40
N GLN A 67 3.29 22.95 -9.06
CA GLN A 67 4.06 23.69 -10.07
C GLN A 67 5.18 22.84 -10.70
N TYR A 68 5.69 21.83 -9.98
CA TYR A 68 6.79 20.98 -10.44
C TYR A 68 6.29 19.76 -11.22
N ALA A 69 6.93 19.46 -12.35
CA ALA A 69 6.57 18.30 -13.17
C ALA A 69 6.75 16.96 -12.44
N TRP A 70 7.77 16.85 -11.59
CA TRP A 70 8.02 15.63 -10.81
C TRP A 70 6.92 15.40 -9.77
N ALA A 71 6.41 16.45 -9.11
CA ALA A 71 5.36 16.34 -8.11
C ALA A 71 4.02 15.94 -8.75
N LYS A 72 3.70 16.51 -9.93
CA LYS A 72 2.56 16.06 -10.75
C LYS A 72 2.68 14.57 -11.10
N ALA A 73 3.88 14.10 -11.45
CA ALA A 73 4.12 12.70 -11.76
C ALA A 73 3.92 11.80 -10.52
N VAL A 74 4.44 12.18 -9.34
CA VAL A 74 4.20 11.45 -8.08
C VAL A 74 2.70 11.35 -7.80
N ALA A 75 1.98 12.48 -7.85
CA ALA A 75 0.53 12.49 -7.61
C ALA A 75 -0.23 11.60 -8.60
N ALA A 76 0.11 11.66 -9.89
CA ALA A 76 -0.49 10.82 -10.91
C ALA A 76 -0.23 9.33 -10.66
N LEU A 77 1.02 8.96 -10.34
CA LEU A 77 1.39 7.56 -10.05
C LEU A 77 0.68 7.02 -8.81
N MET A 78 0.59 7.80 -7.74
CA MET A 78 -0.13 7.42 -6.52
C MET A 78 -1.63 7.24 -6.78
N ILE A 79 -2.27 8.16 -7.52
CA ILE A 79 -3.70 8.07 -7.85
C ILE A 79 -3.97 6.86 -8.78
N ILE A 80 -3.18 6.67 -9.83
CA ILE A 80 -3.34 5.53 -10.74
C ILE A 80 -3.12 4.23 -9.97
N GLY A 81 -2.11 4.16 -9.10
CA GLY A 81 -1.87 3.04 -8.21
C GLY A 81 -3.10 2.72 -7.34
N LEU A 82 -3.68 3.71 -6.67
CA LEU A 82 -4.90 3.55 -5.87
C LEU A 82 -6.09 3.03 -6.70
N LEU A 83 -6.30 3.55 -7.91
CA LEU A 83 -7.39 3.10 -8.79
C LEU A 83 -7.21 1.63 -9.19
N VAL A 84 -5.99 1.23 -9.56
CA VAL A 84 -5.69 -0.18 -9.88
C VAL A 84 -5.83 -1.06 -8.63
N LEU A 85 -5.44 -0.58 -7.45
CA LEU A 85 -5.61 -1.28 -6.19
C LEU A 85 -7.08 -1.51 -5.83
N ILE A 86 -7.95 -0.52 -6.05
CA ILE A 86 -9.41 -0.67 -5.88
C ILE A 86 -9.97 -1.74 -6.80
N VAL A 87 -9.54 -1.78 -8.08
CA VAL A 87 -9.93 -2.83 -9.02
C VAL A 87 -9.45 -4.20 -8.55
N ALA A 88 -8.19 -4.31 -8.12
CA ALA A 88 -7.62 -5.55 -7.58
C ALA A 88 -8.39 -6.03 -6.35
N PHE A 89 -8.79 -5.12 -5.45
CA PHE A 89 -9.62 -5.44 -4.28
C PHE A 89 -10.99 -5.99 -4.69
N ILE A 90 -11.70 -5.35 -5.62
CA ILE A 90 -13.01 -5.81 -6.09
C ILE A 90 -12.90 -7.22 -6.68
N ILE A 91 -11.92 -7.45 -7.55
CA ILE A 91 -11.69 -8.77 -8.16
C ILE A 91 -11.32 -9.80 -7.09
N SER A 92 -10.52 -9.42 -6.08
CA SER A 92 -10.16 -10.33 -4.98
C SER A 92 -11.39 -10.77 -4.16
N CYS A 93 -12.33 -9.86 -3.90
CA CYS A 93 -13.59 -10.17 -3.23
C CYS A 93 -14.43 -11.14 -4.06
N VAL A 94 -14.52 -10.91 -5.37
CA VAL A 94 -15.25 -11.82 -6.26
C VAL A 94 -14.60 -13.21 -6.27
N ALA A 95 -13.27 -13.28 -6.44
CA ALA A 95 -12.52 -14.53 -6.62
C ALA A 95 -12.35 -15.38 -5.35
N LEU A 96 -12.41 -14.78 -4.16
CA LEU A 96 -12.25 -15.49 -2.88
C LEU A 96 -13.55 -15.59 -2.08
N CYS A 97 -14.43 -14.59 -2.15
CA CYS A 97 -15.60 -14.50 -1.28
C CYS A 97 -16.91 -14.90 -1.98
N CYS A 98 -17.10 -14.55 -3.25
CA CYS A 98 -18.34 -14.80 -3.98
C CYS A 98 -18.32 -16.13 -4.75
N SER A 99 -17.33 -16.29 -5.62
CA SER A 99 -17.09 -17.52 -6.37
C SER A 99 -15.62 -17.87 -6.19
N LEU A 100 -15.33 -19.05 -5.65
CA LEU A 100 -13.94 -19.50 -5.51
C LEU A 100 -13.36 -19.76 -6.92
N ASN A 101 -12.76 -18.73 -7.51
CA ASN A 101 -12.29 -18.73 -8.89
C ASN A 101 -10.76 -18.61 -8.89
N ILE A 102 -10.10 -19.75 -8.71
CA ILE A 102 -8.64 -19.88 -8.60
C ILE A 102 -7.88 -19.23 -9.77
N PRO A 103 -8.32 -19.36 -11.04
CA PRO A 103 -7.69 -18.69 -12.18
C PRO A 103 -7.60 -17.16 -12.08
N LEU A 104 -8.49 -16.49 -11.32
CA LEU A 104 -8.45 -15.04 -11.15
C LEU A 104 -7.39 -14.58 -10.13
N LEU A 105 -6.88 -15.48 -9.28
CA LEU A 105 -5.94 -15.10 -8.22
C LEU A 105 -4.58 -14.59 -8.76
N PRO A 106 -3.93 -15.26 -9.74
CA PRO A 106 -2.73 -14.72 -10.36
C PRO A 106 -2.95 -13.37 -11.05
N PHE A 107 -4.14 -13.16 -11.63
CA PHE A 107 -4.48 -11.89 -12.27
C PHE A 107 -4.49 -10.75 -11.25
N VAL A 108 -5.10 -10.96 -10.08
CA VAL A 108 -5.02 -10.01 -8.95
C VAL A 108 -3.56 -9.80 -8.53
N GLY A 109 -2.78 -10.87 -8.42
CA GLY A 109 -1.35 -10.78 -8.09
C GLY A 109 -0.57 -9.89 -9.06
N VAL A 110 -0.79 -10.02 -10.36
CA VAL A 110 -0.16 -9.17 -11.39
C VAL A 110 -0.61 -7.72 -11.27
N LEU A 111 -1.90 -7.45 -11.05
CA LEU A 111 -2.38 -6.09 -10.80
C LEU A 111 -1.69 -5.45 -9.59
N LEU A 112 -1.51 -6.19 -8.51
CA LEU A 112 -0.79 -5.71 -7.33
C LEU A 112 0.69 -5.44 -7.60
N ILE A 113 1.35 -6.24 -8.45
CA ILE A 113 2.73 -5.94 -8.90
C ILE A 113 2.77 -4.60 -9.64
N VAL A 114 1.78 -4.32 -10.50
CA VAL A 114 1.69 -3.03 -11.19
C VAL A 114 1.52 -1.88 -10.19
N VAL A 115 0.63 -2.03 -9.19
CA VAL A 115 0.46 -1.05 -8.10
C VAL A 115 1.79 -0.77 -7.39
N VAL A 116 2.51 -1.83 -7.00
CA VAL A 116 3.81 -1.72 -6.31
C VAL A 116 4.81 -0.96 -7.16
N VAL A 117 4.92 -1.25 -8.45
CA VAL A 117 5.87 -0.55 -9.33
C VAL A 117 5.54 0.94 -9.40
N LEU A 118 4.26 1.30 -9.57
CA LEU A 118 3.84 2.70 -9.61
C LEU A 118 4.14 3.42 -8.28
N GLN A 119 3.81 2.80 -7.15
CA GLN A 119 4.01 3.36 -5.82
C GLN A 119 5.49 3.50 -5.46
N VAL A 120 6.32 2.49 -5.72
CA VAL A 120 7.76 2.56 -5.47
C VAL A 120 8.39 3.68 -6.28
N ILE A 121 8.02 3.85 -7.56
CA ILE A 121 8.53 4.96 -8.38
C ILE A 121 8.13 6.30 -7.75
N ALA A 122 6.86 6.47 -7.36
CA ALA A 122 6.39 7.70 -6.74
C ALA A 122 7.11 8.02 -5.41
N LEU A 123 7.21 7.01 -4.53
CA LEU A 123 7.82 7.11 -3.20
C LEU A 123 9.33 7.32 -3.24
N ILE A 124 10.01 6.96 -4.33
CA ILE A 124 11.44 7.26 -4.51
C ILE A 124 11.65 8.62 -5.19
N ILE A 125 10.84 8.97 -6.20
CA ILE A 125 10.96 10.27 -6.89
C ILE A 125 10.71 11.41 -5.91
N TYR A 126 9.68 11.29 -5.05
CA TYR A 126 9.32 12.33 -4.12
C TYR A 126 10.50 12.79 -3.25
N PRO A 127 11.16 11.93 -2.44
CA PRO A 127 12.27 12.37 -1.60
C PRO A 127 13.49 12.81 -2.40
N VAL A 128 13.79 12.13 -3.51
CA VAL A 128 14.93 12.50 -4.38
C VAL A 128 14.80 13.92 -4.89
N LYS A 129 13.59 14.33 -5.30
CA LYS A 129 13.33 15.67 -5.84
C LYS A 129 12.97 16.70 -4.79
N PHE A 130 12.29 16.32 -3.72
CA PHE A 130 11.99 17.23 -2.62
C PHE A 130 13.26 17.69 -1.92
N ASN A 131 14.25 16.80 -1.73
CA ASN A 131 15.53 17.17 -1.14
C ASN A 131 16.33 18.19 -1.97
N GLU A 132 16.11 18.29 -3.29
CA GLU A 132 16.73 19.35 -4.11
C GLU A 132 16.16 20.75 -3.80
N LEU A 133 14.99 20.83 -3.17
CA LEU A 133 14.34 22.10 -2.77
C LEU A 133 14.73 22.54 -1.34
N ILE A 134 15.38 21.66 -0.59
CA ILE A 134 15.83 21.90 0.78
C ILE A 134 17.30 22.34 0.72
N PHE A 135 17.58 23.55 1.19
CA PHE A 135 18.94 24.09 1.22
C PHE A 135 19.61 23.94 2.59
N GLU A 136 18.85 24.04 3.69
CA GLU A 136 19.36 23.97 5.07
C GLU A 136 18.26 23.42 6.01
N GLY A 137 18.66 22.68 7.05
CA GLY A 137 17.76 22.12 8.09
C GLY A 137 17.64 20.60 8.06
N ASN A 138 17.09 20.02 9.13
CA ASN A 138 16.85 18.57 9.26
C ASN A 138 15.39 18.26 8.92
N TYR A 139 15.16 17.57 7.80
CA TYR A 139 13.81 17.21 7.37
C TYR A 139 13.58 15.72 7.50
N TYR A 140 12.42 15.35 8.02
CA TYR A 140 12.01 13.99 8.25
C TYR A 140 10.82 13.65 7.36
N TYR A 141 10.87 12.46 6.77
CA TYR A 141 9.70 11.88 6.13
C TYR A 141 8.89 11.15 7.19
N THR A 142 7.67 11.64 7.47
CA THR A 142 6.92 11.22 8.65
C THR A 142 5.73 10.33 8.27
N TRP A 143 4.59 10.51 8.95
CA TRP A 143 3.54 9.50 9.05
C TRP A 143 2.81 9.24 7.74
N ALA A 144 2.48 10.27 6.95
CA ALA A 144 1.73 10.10 5.70
C ALA A 144 2.58 9.44 4.62
N TYR A 145 3.86 9.81 4.53
CA TYR A 145 4.83 9.10 3.68
C TYR A 145 5.02 7.64 4.13
N GLY A 146 5.08 7.41 5.45
CA GLY A 146 5.10 6.08 6.04
C GLY A 146 3.88 5.23 5.66
N PHE A 147 2.68 5.82 5.60
CA PHE A 147 1.48 5.13 5.12
C PHE A 147 1.58 4.71 3.65
N GLY A 148 2.17 5.54 2.78
CA GLY A 148 2.44 5.16 1.38
C GLY A 148 3.35 3.92 1.27
N TRP A 149 4.43 3.88 2.05
CA TRP A 149 5.29 2.68 2.13
C TRP A 149 4.56 1.48 2.75
N GLY A 150 3.75 1.72 3.78
CA GLY A 150 2.93 0.68 4.42
C GLY A 150 1.97 0.01 3.43
N ALA A 151 1.26 0.80 2.63
CA ALA A 151 0.39 0.30 1.58
C ALA A 151 1.18 -0.52 0.53
N THR A 152 2.33 0.00 0.11
CA THR A 152 3.21 -0.68 -0.86
C THR A 152 3.69 -2.04 -0.34
N ILE A 153 4.14 -2.13 0.91
CA ILE A 153 4.63 -3.37 1.52
C ILE A 153 3.50 -4.40 1.65
N LEU A 154 2.30 -3.96 2.06
CA LEU A 154 1.12 -4.81 2.09
C LEU A 154 0.79 -5.35 0.69
N CYS A 155 0.86 -4.51 -0.34
CA CYS A 155 0.64 -4.91 -1.73
C CYS A 155 1.69 -5.92 -2.22
N ILE A 156 2.97 -5.76 -1.86
CA ILE A 156 4.04 -6.72 -2.15
C ILE A 156 3.71 -8.09 -1.54
N GLY A 157 3.39 -8.12 -0.25
CA GLY A 157 3.03 -9.35 0.44
C GLY A 157 1.81 -10.03 -0.19
N CYS A 158 0.76 -9.26 -0.48
CA CYS A 158 -0.44 -9.78 -1.13
C CYS A 158 -0.16 -10.28 -2.55
N ALA A 159 0.64 -9.57 -3.35
CA ALA A 159 0.99 -9.97 -4.71
C ALA A 159 1.63 -11.37 -4.75
N ILE A 160 2.60 -11.62 -3.87
CA ILE A 160 3.26 -12.92 -3.74
C ILE A 160 2.23 -14.00 -3.35
N LEU A 161 1.38 -13.71 -2.36
CA LEU A 161 0.36 -14.65 -1.90
C LEU A 161 -0.63 -14.99 -3.03
N PHE A 162 -1.22 -13.99 -3.70
CA PHE A 162 -2.18 -14.19 -4.79
C PHE A 162 -1.59 -15.00 -5.96
N CYS A 163 -0.31 -14.79 -6.30
CA CYS A 163 0.39 -15.58 -7.32
C CYS A 163 0.65 -17.04 -6.90
N CYS A 164 0.86 -17.28 -5.60
CA CYS A 164 1.19 -18.60 -5.07
C CYS A 164 -0.05 -19.42 -4.66
N LEU A 165 -1.17 -18.77 -4.34
CA LEU A 165 -2.40 -19.40 -3.85
C LEU A 165 -2.94 -20.53 -4.74
N PRO A 166 -2.89 -20.46 -6.08
CA PRO A 166 -3.35 -21.57 -6.94
C PRO A 166 -2.60 -22.89 -6.71
N ARG A 167 -1.38 -22.86 -6.18
CA ARG A 167 -0.64 -24.09 -5.83
C ARG A 167 -1.27 -24.85 -4.64
N TYR A 168 -2.17 -24.19 -3.91
CA TYR A 168 -2.87 -24.72 -2.74
C TYR A 168 -4.37 -24.88 -3.00
N GLU A 169 -4.75 -25.15 -4.25
CA GLU A 169 -6.15 -25.29 -4.68
C GLU A 169 -6.90 -26.37 -3.89
N ASP A 170 -6.27 -27.52 -3.62
CA ASP A 170 -6.86 -28.62 -2.85
C ASP A 170 -7.17 -28.19 -1.41
N GLU A 171 -6.30 -27.39 -0.78
CA GLU A 171 -6.55 -26.84 0.55
C GLU A 171 -7.64 -25.76 0.52
N LEU A 172 -7.68 -24.92 -0.52
CA LEU A 172 -8.66 -23.84 -0.68
C LEU A 172 -10.08 -24.36 -0.95
N THR A 173 -10.20 -25.43 -1.72
CA THR A 173 -11.46 -26.13 -2.02
C THR A 173 -11.92 -27.06 -0.90
N GLY A 174 -11.02 -27.39 0.04
CA GLY A 174 -11.30 -28.33 1.13
C GLY A 174 -11.26 -29.80 0.73
N LEU A 175 -10.74 -30.10 -0.47
CA LEU A 175 -10.51 -31.46 -0.97
C LEU A 175 -9.24 -32.09 -0.37
N ALA A 176 -8.34 -31.26 0.17
CA ALA A 176 -7.14 -31.74 0.85
C ALA A 176 -7.50 -32.58 2.09
N LYS A 177 -6.97 -33.80 2.15
CA LYS A 177 -7.03 -34.64 3.35
C LYS A 177 -6.33 -33.91 4.50
N THR A 178 -6.96 -33.89 5.69
CA THR A 178 -6.32 -33.36 6.90
C THR A 178 -4.98 -34.06 7.15
N LYS A 179 -3.86 -33.34 6.99
CA LYS A 179 -2.54 -33.83 7.38
C LYS A 179 -2.48 -33.91 8.89
N TYR A 180 -2.52 -35.13 9.43
CA TYR A 180 -2.31 -35.36 10.85
C TYR A 180 -0.81 -35.31 11.15
N ILE A 181 -0.41 -34.44 12.08
CA ILE A 181 0.94 -34.46 12.65
C ILE A 181 0.97 -35.65 13.61
N TYR A 182 1.32 -36.83 13.10
CA TYR A 182 1.61 -37.98 13.96
C TYR A 182 3.02 -37.80 14.52
N SER A 183 3.12 -37.51 15.82
CA SER A 183 4.32 -37.80 16.60
C SER A 183 4.19 -39.27 17.03
N SER A 184 4.82 -40.19 16.31
CA SER A 184 5.06 -41.53 16.86
C SER A 184 6.10 -41.39 17.95
N ALA A 185 5.66 -41.50 19.20
CA ALA A 185 6.56 -41.69 20.35
C ALA A 185 7.10 -43.13 20.37
#